data_AF-A0A2N1RYX4-F1
#
_entry.id   AF-A0A2N1RYX4-F1
#
_cell.length_a   1.000
_cell.length_b   1.000
_cell.length_c   1.000
_cell.angle_alpha   90.00
_cell.angle_beta   90.00
_cell.angle_gamma   90.00
#
_symmetry.space_group_name_H-M   'P 1'
#
loop_
_entity.id
_entity.type
_entity.pdbx_description
1 polymer ?
#
loop_
_entity_poly.entity_id
_entity_poly.type
_entity_poly.pdbx_seq_one_letter_code
_entity_poly.pdbx_strand_id
1 'polypeptide(L)'
;ALPIYKQLPQGLFLPIAFGLPLVLLFAKVPLHRYMERRHGKELEPKGIGSLVMDAVLEWIVDVLEIFSGFLANTLSFMRVAGLGIAHVSLMTAFAQMADLAGGGVAGIVVLLLGNAMVIALEGLSAGIQALRLNYYEFFTKYFTGRGLSYNPIALHPHAGRQIISRP
;
A
#
# COMPACT_ATOMS: atom_id res chain seq x y z
N ALA A 1 -3.93 38.69 22.90
CA ALA A 1 -3.14 38.03 21.84
C ALA A 1 -3.26 36.52 22.06
N LEU A 2 -3.88 35.68 21.22
CA LEU A 2 -4.25 35.76 19.81
C LEU A 2 -5.53 34.90 19.55
N PRO A 3 -6.62 35.46 19.00
CA PRO A 3 -7.76 34.70 18.50
C PRO A 3 -7.55 34.36 17.01
N ILE A 4 -6.75 33.34 16.70
CA ILE A 4 -6.37 32.98 15.31
C ILE A 4 -7.06 31.71 14.79
N TYR A 5 -7.84 30.98 15.61
CA TYR A 5 -8.46 29.72 15.15
C TYR A 5 -9.81 29.87 14.43
N LYS A 6 -10.37 31.09 14.34
CA LYS A 6 -11.76 31.32 13.87
C LYS A 6 -11.90 31.60 12.37
N GLN A 7 -10.88 31.35 11.55
CA GLN A 7 -10.93 31.65 10.10
C GLN A 7 -10.42 30.51 9.19
N LEU A 8 -10.70 29.25 9.51
CA LEU A 8 -10.92 28.34 8.37
C LEU A 8 -12.28 28.71 7.75
N PRO A 9 -12.41 28.80 6.42
CA PRO A 9 -13.69 28.98 5.74
C PRO A 9 -14.55 27.71 5.94
N GLN A 10 -15.25 27.68 7.08
CA GLN A 10 -15.85 26.52 7.73
C GLN A 10 -17.03 25.83 6.99
N GLY A 11 -17.43 26.32 5.81
CA GLY A 11 -18.53 25.72 5.04
C GLY A 11 -18.18 25.31 3.61
N LEU A 12 -17.15 25.91 3.01
CA LEU A 12 -16.89 25.77 1.57
C LEU A 12 -15.69 24.87 1.26
N PHE A 13 -14.72 24.75 2.18
CA PHE A 13 -13.51 23.94 1.94
C PHE A 13 -13.80 22.44 1.85
N LEU A 14 -14.68 21.91 2.70
CA LEU A 14 -15.02 20.48 2.72
C LEU A 14 -15.73 20.00 1.42
N PRO A 15 -16.79 20.69 0.93
CA PRO A 15 -17.40 20.33 -0.34
C PRO A 15 -16.51 20.65 -1.55
N ILE A 16 -15.60 21.63 -1.47
CA ILE A 16 -14.61 21.84 -2.55
C ILE A 16 -13.57 20.71 -2.54
N ALA A 17 -13.01 20.36 -1.38
CA ALA A 17 -11.94 19.36 -1.28
C ALA A 17 -12.39 17.95 -1.68
N PHE A 18 -13.63 17.57 -1.38
CA PHE A 18 -14.20 16.28 -1.79
C PHE A 18 -15.03 16.35 -3.07
N GLY A 19 -15.78 17.44 -3.28
CA GLY A 19 -16.66 17.58 -4.44
C GLY A 19 -15.92 17.91 -5.73
N LEU A 20 -14.86 18.73 -5.69
CA LEU A 20 -14.04 19.03 -6.87
C LEU A 20 -13.43 17.77 -7.50
N PRO A 21 -12.77 16.86 -6.74
CA PRO A 21 -12.26 15.61 -7.32
C PRO A 21 -13.39 14.67 -7.80
N LEU A 22 -14.54 14.61 -7.11
CA LEU A 22 -15.68 13.78 -7.54
C LEU A 22 -16.29 14.26 -8.87
N VAL A 23 -16.40 15.57 -9.03
CA VAL A 23 -16.88 16.23 -10.26
C VAL A 23 -15.85 16.10 -11.38
N LEU A 24 -14.55 16.26 -11.08
CA LEU A 24 -13.48 16.03 -12.04
C LEU A 24 -13.43 14.58 -12.52
N LEU A 25 -13.76 13.61 -11.65
CA LEU A 25 -13.81 12.20 -12.00
C LEU A 25 -14.98 11.90 -12.93
N PHE A 26 -16.16 12.45 -12.67
CA PHE A 26 -17.30 12.39 -13.61
C PHE A 26 -16.97 13.08 -14.96
N ALA A 27 -16.22 14.19 -14.92
CA ALA A 27 -15.79 14.92 -16.11
C ALA A 27 -14.68 14.20 -16.92
N LYS A 28 -13.98 13.20 -16.36
CA LYS A 28 -12.96 12.43 -17.10
C LYS A 28 -13.56 11.54 -18.18
N VAL A 29 -14.79 11.04 -18.01
CA VAL A 29 -15.47 10.17 -19.00
C VAL A 29 -15.75 10.86 -20.34
N PRO A 30 -16.35 12.08 -20.39
CA PRO A 30 -16.49 12.80 -21.66
C PRO A 30 -15.15 13.32 -22.20
N LEU A 31 -14.18 13.62 -21.32
CA LEU A 31 -12.86 14.12 -21.72
C LEU A 31 -12.01 13.03 -22.40
N HIS A 32 -12.08 11.78 -21.94
CA HIS A 32 -11.40 10.64 -22.56
C HIS A 32 -11.86 10.45 -24.01
N ARG A 33 -13.17 10.58 -24.27
CA ARG A 33 -13.72 10.57 -25.64
C ARG A 33 -13.31 11.79 -26.48
N TYR A 34 -13.18 12.97 -25.86
CA TYR A 34 -12.69 14.15 -26.57
C TYR A 34 -11.21 14.03 -26.95
N MET A 35 -10.40 13.39 -26.09
CA MET A 35 -8.98 13.12 -26.35
C MET A 35 -8.77 11.95 -27.33
N GLU A 36 -9.59 10.89 -27.30
CA GLU A 36 -9.54 9.80 -28.29
C GLU A 36 -9.91 10.26 -29.71
N ARG A 37 -10.80 11.27 -29.84
CA ARG A 37 -11.03 11.95 -31.14
C ARG A 37 -9.80 12.65 -31.71
N ARG A 38 -8.87 13.10 -30.84
CA ARG A 38 -7.59 13.68 -31.27
C ARG A 38 -6.53 12.64 -31.64
N HIS A 39 -6.68 11.39 -31.18
CA HIS A 39 -5.72 10.30 -31.38
C HIS A 39 -6.13 9.32 -32.50
N GLY A 40 -7.19 9.63 -33.27
CA GLY A 40 -7.49 8.94 -34.53
C GLY A 40 -7.99 7.49 -34.38
N LYS A 41 -8.51 7.09 -33.22
CA LYS A 41 -9.21 5.80 -33.08
C LYS A 41 -10.65 5.93 -33.57
N GLU A 42 -11.09 5.01 -34.42
CA GLU A 42 -12.49 4.90 -34.86
C GLU A 42 -13.38 4.62 -33.64
N LEU A 43 -14.06 5.65 -33.17
CA LEU A 43 -15.03 5.54 -32.10
C LEU A 43 -16.31 4.95 -32.70
N GLU A 44 -16.67 3.74 -32.30
CA GLU A 44 -18.00 3.20 -32.61
C GLU A 44 -19.07 4.22 -32.20
N PRO A 45 -20.11 4.46 -33.03
CA PRO A 45 -21.18 5.39 -32.73
C PRO A 45 -22.08 4.81 -31.63
N LYS A 46 -21.56 4.86 -30.41
CA LYS A 46 -22.26 4.48 -29.19
C LYS A 46 -23.34 5.53 -28.93
N GLY A 47 -24.60 5.10 -28.92
CA GLY A 47 -25.74 5.96 -28.63
C GLY A 47 -25.61 6.63 -27.25
N ILE A 48 -26.26 7.78 -27.07
CA ILE A 48 -26.22 8.60 -25.84
C ILE A 48 -26.53 7.75 -24.58
N GLY A 49 -27.38 6.73 -24.70
CA GLY A 49 -27.65 5.78 -23.60
C GLY A 49 -26.45 4.95 -23.17
N SER A 50 -25.66 4.43 -24.12
CA SER A 50 -24.45 3.65 -23.82
C SER A 50 -23.31 4.52 -23.26
N LEU A 51 -23.28 5.79 -23.64
CA LEU A 51 -22.38 6.81 -23.08
C LEU A 51 -22.65 7.07 -21.60
N VAL A 52 -23.92 7.26 -21.24
CA VAL A 52 -24.34 7.47 -19.85
C VAL A 52 -24.09 6.22 -19.02
N MET A 53 -24.36 5.03 -19.59
CA MET A 53 -24.12 3.76 -18.90
C MET A 53 -22.63 3.53 -18.62
N ASP A 54 -21.75 3.74 -19.62
CA ASP A 54 -20.29 3.63 -19.46
C ASP A 54 -19.80 4.61 -18.38
N ALA A 55 -20.29 5.86 -18.40
CA ALA A 55 -19.89 6.90 -17.44
C ALA A 55 -20.23 6.54 -15.99
N VAL A 56 -21.41 5.99 -15.76
CA VAL A 56 -21.89 5.61 -14.43
C VAL A 56 -21.11 4.41 -13.89
N LEU A 57 -20.88 3.39 -14.72
CA LEU A 57 -20.15 2.20 -14.31
C LEU A 57 -18.68 2.53 -13.97
N GLU A 58 -18.01 3.31 -14.81
CA GLU A 58 -16.63 3.75 -14.58
C GLU A 58 -16.53 4.61 -13.33
N TRP A 59 -17.45 5.55 -13.12
CA TRP A 59 -17.48 6.38 -11.91
C TRP A 59 -17.64 5.56 -10.63
N ILE A 60 -18.50 4.53 -10.63
CA ILE A 60 -18.68 3.64 -9.48
C ILE A 60 -17.40 2.84 -9.20
N VAL A 61 -16.77 2.28 -10.23
CA VAL A 61 -15.54 1.48 -10.08
C VAL A 61 -14.39 2.35 -9.56
N ASP A 62 -14.20 3.53 -10.11
CA ASP A 62 -13.16 4.48 -9.69
C ASP A 62 -13.33 4.91 -8.22
N VAL A 63 -14.56 5.22 -7.80
CA VAL A 63 -14.86 5.58 -6.40
C VAL A 63 -14.54 4.39 -5.48
N LEU A 64 -14.91 3.17 -5.87
CA LEU A 64 -14.58 1.96 -5.12
C LEU A 64 -13.07 1.71 -5.07
N GLU A 65 -12.33 1.94 -6.16
CA GLU A 65 -10.87 1.80 -6.20
C GLU A 65 -10.20 2.81 -5.26
N ILE A 66 -10.63 4.08 -5.29
CA ILE A 66 -10.09 5.13 -4.41
C ILE A 66 -10.38 4.80 -2.94
N PHE A 67 -11.61 4.40 -2.62
CA PHE A 67 -12.00 4.08 -1.25
C PHE A 67 -11.30 2.82 -0.74
N SER A 68 -11.27 1.75 -1.53
CA SER A 68 -10.57 0.50 -1.22
C SER A 68 -9.07 0.73 -1.06
N GLY A 69 -8.45 1.55 -1.92
CA GLY A 69 -7.06 1.94 -1.83
C GLY A 69 -6.76 2.73 -0.55
N PHE A 70 -7.63 3.68 -0.18
CA PHE A 70 -7.50 4.42 1.07
C PHE A 70 -7.64 3.52 2.30
N LEU A 71 -8.62 2.61 2.30
CA LEU A 71 -8.81 1.62 3.36
C LEU A 71 -7.61 0.67 3.47
N ALA A 72 -7.12 0.15 2.34
CA ALA A 72 -5.98 -0.75 2.31
C ALA A 72 -4.73 -0.08 2.91
N ASN A 73 -4.45 1.17 2.51
CA ASN A 73 -3.36 1.96 3.05
C ASN A 73 -3.52 2.21 4.56
N THR A 74 -4.74 2.51 5.02
CA THR A 74 -5.00 2.73 6.46
C THR A 74 -4.85 1.45 7.28
N LEU A 75 -5.40 0.33 6.80
CA LEU A 75 -5.28 -0.98 7.45
C LEU A 75 -3.84 -1.49 7.49
N SER A 76 -3.04 -1.11 6.49
CA SER A 76 -1.59 -1.34 6.46
C SER A 76 -0.90 -0.68 7.67
N PHE A 77 -1.22 0.58 7.99
CA PHE A 77 -0.65 1.27 9.16
C PHE A 77 -1.22 0.83 10.51
N MET A 78 -2.50 0.44 10.57
CA MET A 78 -3.17 0.00 11.81
C MET A 78 -2.47 -1.21 12.47
N ARG A 79 -1.79 -2.01 11.67
CA ARG A 79 -1.00 -3.18 12.09
C ARG A 79 0.11 -2.84 13.09
N VAL A 80 0.81 -1.71 12.89
CA VAL A 80 1.85 -1.23 13.82
C VAL A 80 1.22 -0.77 15.15
N ALA A 81 0.06 -0.12 15.10
CA ALA A 81 -0.68 0.26 16.31
C ALA A 81 -1.12 -0.96 17.11
N GLY A 82 -1.58 -2.03 16.44
CA GLY A 82 -1.93 -3.30 17.09
C GLY A 82 -0.74 -3.96 17.79
N LEU A 83 0.45 -3.94 17.17
CA LEU A 83 1.67 -4.44 17.80
C LEU A 83 2.02 -3.66 19.08
N GLY A 84 1.87 -2.32 19.08
CA GLY A 84 2.12 -1.50 20.27
C GLY A 84 1.14 -1.78 21.42
N ILE A 85 -0.14 -2.02 21.11
CA ILE A 85 -1.13 -2.41 22.14
C ILE A 85 -0.78 -3.78 22.72
N ALA A 86 -0.44 -4.75 21.86
CA ALA A 86 -0.01 -6.08 22.29
C ALA A 86 1.21 -6.00 23.22
N HIS A 87 2.20 -5.15 22.89
CA HIS A 87 3.38 -4.92 23.71
C HIS A 87 3.07 -4.48 25.12
N VAL A 88 2.30 -3.40 25.25
CA VAL A 88 1.93 -2.86 26.56
C VAL A 88 1.12 -3.89 27.34
N SER A 89 0.17 -4.59 26.69
CA SER A 89 -0.65 -5.60 27.35
C SER A 89 0.19 -6.77 27.90
N LEU A 90 1.16 -7.25 27.13
CA LEU A 90 2.00 -8.39 27.52
C LEU A 90 2.99 -8.01 28.62
N MET A 91 3.56 -6.79 28.56
CA MET A 91 4.39 -6.24 29.64
C MET A 91 3.62 -6.12 30.95
N THR A 92 2.38 -5.61 30.91
CA THR A 92 1.54 -5.51 32.11
C THR A 92 1.19 -6.88 32.69
N ALA A 93 0.91 -7.88 31.84
CA ALA A 93 0.63 -9.24 32.29
C ALA A 93 1.84 -9.89 32.98
N PHE A 94 3.05 -9.74 32.42
CA PHE A 94 4.27 -10.26 33.04
C PHE A 94 4.64 -9.53 34.33
N ALA A 95 4.40 -8.22 34.43
CA ALA A 95 4.57 -7.48 35.67
C ALA A 95 3.64 -8.02 36.77
N GLN A 96 2.35 -8.23 36.46
CA GLN A 96 1.38 -8.80 37.41
C GLN A 96 1.75 -10.23 37.84
N MET A 97 2.23 -11.06 36.91
CA MET A 97 2.71 -12.41 37.24
C MET A 97 3.96 -12.38 38.13
N ALA A 98 4.88 -11.44 37.92
CA ALA A 98 6.07 -11.28 38.75
C ALA A 98 5.72 -10.83 40.18
N ASP A 99 4.74 -9.93 40.33
CA ASP A 99 4.23 -9.50 41.64
C ASP A 99 3.59 -10.67 42.41
N LEU A 100 2.77 -11.48 41.72
CA LEU A 100 2.15 -12.68 42.30
C LEU A 100 3.17 -13.76 42.70
N ALA A 101 4.32 -13.81 42.03
CA ALA A 101 5.41 -14.75 42.34
C ALA A 101 6.20 -14.41 43.62
N GLY A 102 5.82 -13.37 44.35
CA GLY A 102 6.34 -13.07 45.69
C GLY A 102 7.54 -12.10 45.74
N GLY A 103 7.78 -11.33 44.68
CA GLY A 103 8.63 -10.12 44.73
C GLY A 103 10.14 -10.33 45.01
N GLY A 104 10.67 -11.55 44.81
CA GLY A 104 12.09 -11.87 45.00
C GLY A 104 12.78 -12.38 43.73
N VAL A 105 13.72 -13.32 43.89
CA VAL A 105 14.44 -13.96 42.77
C VAL A 105 13.46 -14.56 41.74
N ALA A 106 12.35 -15.14 42.21
CA ALA A 106 11.31 -15.69 41.34
C ALA A 106 10.65 -14.63 40.44
N GLY A 107 10.33 -13.45 40.98
CA GLY A 107 9.77 -12.33 40.20
C GLY A 107 10.74 -11.79 39.16
N ILE A 108 12.03 -11.69 39.51
CA ILE A 108 13.09 -11.28 38.58
C ILE A 108 13.24 -12.28 37.43
N VAL A 109 13.21 -13.58 37.72
CA VAL A 109 13.27 -14.63 36.70
C VAL A 109 12.07 -14.55 35.76
N VAL A 110 10.86 -14.37 36.29
CA VAL A 110 9.62 -14.20 35.49
C VAL A 110 9.72 -12.96 34.61
N LEU A 111 10.21 -11.84 35.13
CA LEU A 111 10.38 -10.61 34.36
C LEU A 111 11.42 -10.77 33.25
N LEU A 112 12.53 -11.46 33.52
CA LEU A 112 13.58 -11.71 32.53
C LEU A 112 13.08 -12.62 31.39
N LEU A 113 12.40 -13.71 31.74
CA LEU A 113 11.78 -14.62 30.77
C LEU A 113 10.67 -13.94 29.97
N GLY A 114 9.83 -13.14 30.65
CA GLY A 114 8.76 -12.38 30.03
C GLY A 114 9.29 -11.40 28.99
N ASN A 115 10.32 -10.61 29.34
CA ASN A 115 10.95 -9.68 28.41
C ASN A 115 11.59 -10.41 27.21
N ALA A 116 12.31 -11.50 27.44
CA ALA A 116 12.89 -12.28 26.36
C ALA A 116 11.81 -12.84 25.40
N MET A 117 10.72 -13.36 25.97
CA MET A 117 9.56 -13.85 25.21
C MET A 117 8.91 -12.73 24.38
N VAL A 118 8.68 -11.56 24.98
CA VAL A 118 8.05 -10.42 24.30
C VAL A 118 8.91 -9.97 23.12
N ILE A 119 10.21 -9.80 23.33
CA ILE A 119 11.16 -9.41 22.27
C ILE A 119 11.12 -10.43 21.12
N ALA A 120 11.07 -11.73 21.42
CA ALA A 120 11.02 -12.77 20.41
C ALA A 120 9.69 -12.75 19.62
N LEU A 121 8.56 -12.69 20.31
CA LEU A 121 7.23 -12.70 19.69
C LEU A 121 6.96 -11.44 18.88
N GLU A 122 7.34 -10.27 19.41
CA GLU A 122 7.16 -9.00 18.72
C GLU A 122 8.13 -8.83 17.57
N GLY A 123 9.39 -9.21 17.74
CA GLY A 123 10.39 -9.17 16.68
C GLY A 123 9.98 -10.04 15.50
N LEU A 124 9.52 -11.28 15.77
CA LEU A 124 9.02 -12.18 14.74
C LEU A 124 7.75 -11.63 14.06
N SER A 125 6.77 -11.16 14.86
CA SER A 125 5.52 -10.62 14.34
C SER A 125 5.75 -9.36 13.49
N ALA A 126 6.52 -8.40 14.00
CA ALA A 126 6.90 -7.19 13.28
C ALA A 126 7.65 -7.50 11.98
N GLY A 127 8.55 -8.49 12.00
CA GLY A 127 9.24 -8.96 10.81
C GLY A 127 8.30 -9.50 9.73
N ILE A 128 7.35 -10.36 10.10
CA ILE A 128 6.34 -10.90 9.18
C ILE A 128 5.45 -9.77 8.62
N GLN A 129 5.06 -8.84 9.49
CA GLN A 129 4.22 -7.70 9.15
C GLN A 129 4.91 -6.76 8.15
N ALA A 130 6.20 -6.47 8.37
CA ALA A 130 7.02 -5.65 7.47
C ALA A 130 7.25 -6.35 6.12
N LEU A 131 7.54 -7.67 6.12
CA LEU A 131 7.70 -8.44 4.89
C LEU A 131 6.42 -8.44 4.07
N ARG A 132 5.25 -8.59 4.71
CA ARG A 132 3.95 -8.53 4.01
C ARG A 132 3.76 -7.18 3.31
N LEU A 133 4.10 -6.08 3.96
CA LEU A 133 3.96 -4.76 3.36
C LEU A 133 4.95 -4.55 2.21
N ASN A 134 6.20 -4.92 2.42
CA ASN A 134 7.25 -4.73 1.42
C ASN A 134 7.00 -5.60 0.18
N TYR A 135 6.69 -6.89 0.36
CA TYR A 135 6.51 -7.85 -0.71
C TYR A 135 5.23 -7.63 -1.53
N TYR A 136 4.10 -7.26 -0.90
CA TYR A 136 2.83 -7.08 -1.62
C TYR A 136 2.58 -5.65 -2.09
N GLU A 137 3.04 -4.63 -1.35
CA GLU A 137 2.71 -3.24 -1.66
C GLU A 137 3.85 -2.51 -2.37
N PHE A 138 5.11 -2.80 -2.02
CA PHE A 138 6.27 -2.16 -2.66
C PHE A 138 6.80 -2.95 -3.87
N PHE A 139 7.06 -4.25 -3.74
CA PHE A 139 7.61 -5.03 -4.85
C PHE A 139 6.63 -5.17 -6.02
N THR A 140 5.33 -5.35 -5.79
CA THR A 140 4.36 -5.43 -6.90
C THR A 140 4.14 -4.10 -7.61
N LYS A 141 4.27 -2.96 -6.91
CA LYS A 141 3.96 -1.62 -7.45
C LYS A 141 5.17 -0.92 -8.09
N TYR A 142 6.39 -1.21 -7.61
CA TYR A 142 7.62 -0.58 -8.10
C TYR A 142 8.55 -1.51 -8.88
N PHE A 143 8.33 -2.82 -8.84
CA PHE A 143 9.12 -3.80 -9.59
C PHE A 143 8.43 -4.15 -10.92
N THR A 144 8.51 -3.26 -11.90
CA THR A 144 8.23 -3.65 -13.29
C THR A 144 9.28 -4.65 -13.73
N GLY A 145 8.89 -5.89 -14.02
CA GLY A 145 9.75 -6.98 -14.55
C GLY A 145 10.33 -6.71 -15.95
N ARG A 146 10.79 -5.49 -16.23
CA ARG A 146 11.45 -5.04 -17.46
C ARG A 146 12.96 -4.80 -17.26
N GLY A 147 13.59 -5.56 -16.38
CA GLY A 147 15.06 -5.60 -16.30
C GLY A 147 15.59 -6.50 -17.41
N LEU A 148 16.39 -5.96 -18.34
CA LEU A 148 17.23 -6.80 -19.19
C LEU A 148 18.18 -7.58 -18.26
N SER A 149 18.19 -8.91 -18.38
CA SER A 149 19.21 -9.73 -17.72
C SER A 149 20.58 -9.27 -18.21
N TYR A 150 21.41 -8.79 -17.31
CA TYR A 150 22.78 -8.40 -17.62
C TYR A 150 23.55 -9.67 -18.00
N ASN A 151 23.76 -9.87 -19.30
CA ASN A 151 24.67 -10.89 -19.80
C ASN A 151 26.05 -10.25 -19.94
N PRO A 152 27.01 -10.50 -19.03
CA PRO A 152 28.36 -9.99 -19.19
C PRO A 152 28.95 -10.55 -20.49
N ILE A 153 29.71 -9.71 -21.20
CA ILE A 153 30.45 -10.14 -22.37
C ILE A 153 31.54 -11.08 -21.87
N ALA A 154 31.27 -12.39 -21.91
CA ALA A 154 32.29 -13.39 -21.69
C ALA A 154 33.25 -13.32 -22.87
N LEU A 155 34.45 -12.79 -22.64
CA LEU A 155 35.61 -13.04 -23.49
C LEU A 155 35.96 -14.52 -23.35
N HIS A 156 35.17 -15.38 -24.00
CA HIS A 156 35.62 -16.70 -24.32
C HIS A 156 36.63 -16.50 -25.46
N PRO A 157 37.92 -16.75 -25.24
CA PRO A 157 38.87 -16.75 -26.33
C PRO A 157 38.36 -17.79 -27.32
N HIS A 158 38.11 -17.35 -28.56
CA HIS A 158 37.86 -18.24 -29.67
C HIS A 158 39.03 -19.23 -29.77
N ALA A 159 38.86 -20.43 -29.24
CA ALA A 159 39.51 -21.60 -29.79
C ALA A 159 38.77 -21.91 -31.08
N GLY A 160 39.34 -21.44 -32.19
CA GLY A 160 38.75 -21.56 -33.51
C GLY A 160 38.37 -22.99 -33.85
N ARG A 161 37.15 -23.15 -34.34
CA ARG A 161 36.83 -24.16 -35.34
C ARG A 161 35.72 -23.68 -36.25
N GLN A 162 36.14 -23.08 -37.38
CA GLN A 162 35.36 -23.17 -38.60
C GLN A 162 35.24 -24.64 -38.98
N ILE A 163 34.03 -25.17 -39.18
CA ILE A 163 33.64 -26.13 -40.25
C ILE A 163 32.11 -25.97 -40.40
N ILE A 164 31.60 -25.11 -41.29
CA ILE A 164 31.23 -25.40 -42.69
C ILE A 164 30.03 -26.36 -42.82
N SER A 165 28.91 -25.81 -43.35
CA SER A 165 27.91 -26.46 -44.24
C SER A 165 26.93 -27.43 -43.57
N ARG A 166 25.62 -27.56 -43.87
CA ARG A 166 24.58 -27.07 -44.82
C ARG A 166 23.23 -27.56 -44.23
N PRO A 167 22.10 -27.56 -44.96
CA PRO A 167 21.49 -26.59 -45.87
C PRO A 167 20.25 -25.92 -45.24
#